data_AF-A0AAD2ZQH9-F1
#
_entry.id   AF-A0AAD2ZQH9-F1
#
_cell.length_a   1.000
_cell.length_b   1.000
_cell.length_c   1.000
_cell.angle_alpha   90.00
_cell.angle_beta   90.00
_cell.angle_gamma   90.00
#
_symmetry.space_group_name_H-M   'P 1'
#
loop_
_entity.id
_entity.type
_entity.pdbx_description
1 polymer ?
#
loop_
_entity_poly.entity_id
_entity_poly.type
_entity_poly.pdbx_seq_one_letter_code
_entity_poly.pdbx_strand_id
1 'polypeptide(L)'
;RFDLEFFGVTLTTHGTSYLGLIMRLGGVYETRGDSKCEISLRETEEEELGMWPFEDSPAINIPRLVTRTDSTGAEWIVLHEHRNSTDRYSDKANRDHGLRKQEWRFLLPVFVRSEDKALLLDYTLDKKNINVDSWTTRDLTDAGFLREAPWRSTWEQAQWSSQYFHDLGEVDIAYPSFFYQWESHLDASLPQGAQAILPAPWLAHRLGLTPHRENADQYVDQAGAVRFASGRSPGDGSHAYMDKQLVEAFLEEEKLECIWVFVAERSAWPGGENDHASRRRSEGVIWREDGKMKMVSWDDDWARGDSLKYLPIGA
;
A
#
# COMPACT_ATOMS: atom_id res chain seq x y z
N ARG A 1 20.33 -21.95 3.12
CA ARG A 1 20.90 -22.89 2.12
C ARG A 1 20.10 -22.63 0.86
N PHE A 2 20.67 -21.90 -0.09
CA PHE A 2 19.99 -21.48 -1.31
C PHE A 2 20.24 -22.53 -2.39
N ASP A 3 19.18 -22.98 -3.07
CA ASP A 3 19.32 -23.66 -4.35
C ASP A 3 19.35 -22.58 -5.45
N LEU A 4 20.45 -22.55 -6.18
CA LEU A 4 20.68 -21.70 -7.36
C LEU A 4 20.34 -22.53 -8.60
N GLU A 5 19.26 -22.19 -9.29
CA GLU A 5 19.05 -22.67 -10.67
C GLU A 5 19.58 -21.62 -11.64
N PHE A 6 20.63 -21.99 -12.39
CA PHE A 6 21.19 -21.18 -13.46
C PHE A 6 20.55 -21.59 -14.79
N PHE A 7 19.81 -20.68 -15.43
CA PHE A 7 19.42 -20.85 -16.83
C PHE A 7 20.35 -19.99 -17.71
N GLY A 8 21.32 -20.62 -18.35
CA GLY A 8 22.13 -19.98 -19.39
C GLY A 8 21.39 -20.05 -20.73
N VAL A 9 21.02 -18.92 -21.30
CA VAL A 9 20.57 -18.83 -22.70
C VAL A 9 21.63 -18.09 -23.50
N THR A 10 22.24 -18.78 -24.45
CA THR A 10 23.17 -18.19 -25.42
C THR A 10 22.40 -17.82 -26.68
N LEU A 11 22.29 -16.53 -26.97
CA LEU A 11 21.79 -16.04 -28.25
C LEU A 11 22.97 -15.62 -29.14
N THR A 12 23.07 -16.21 -30.32
CA THR A 12 24.11 -15.92 -31.30
C THR A 12 23.49 -15.23 -32.51
N THR A 13 23.78 -13.95 -32.72
CA THR A 13 23.50 -13.26 -33.98
C THR A 13 24.75 -12.50 -34.42
N HIS A 14 25.22 -12.80 -35.64
CA HIS A 14 26.30 -12.12 -36.37
C HIS A 14 27.59 -11.85 -35.58
N GLY A 15 28.20 -12.90 -35.05
CA GLY A 15 29.63 -12.89 -34.69
C GLY A 15 30.00 -12.17 -33.39
N THR A 16 29.02 -11.82 -32.55
CA THR A 16 29.28 -11.33 -31.19
C THR A 16 28.39 -12.08 -30.20
N SER A 17 29.00 -12.74 -29.21
CA SER A 17 28.29 -13.44 -28.13
C SER A 17 28.06 -12.49 -26.96
N TYR A 18 26.80 -12.27 -26.60
CA TYR A 18 26.41 -11.58 -25.36
C TYR A 18 25.97 -12.61 -24.33
N LEU A 19 26.63 -12.62 -23.17
CA LEU A 19 26.18 -13.38 -22.02
C LEU A 19 25.10 -12.55 -21.31
N GLY A 20 23.83 -12.81 -21.60
CA GLY A 20 22.71 -12.19 -20.90
C GLY A 20 22.45 -12.91 -19.58
N LEU A 21 22.84 -12.30 -18.47
CA LEU A 21 22.52 -12.78 -17.12
C LEU A 21 21.12 -12.28 -16.75
N ILE A 22 20.09 -13.12 -16.89
CA ILE A 22 18.76 -12.80 -16.35
C ILE A 22 18.77 -13.16 -14.87
N MET A 23 19.02 -12.15 -14.04
CA MET A 23 18.92 -12.25 -12.59
C MET A 23 17.47 -11.96 -12.17
N ARG A 24 16.78 -12.97 -11.66
CA ARG A 24 15.52 -12.78 -10.93
C ARG A 24 15.86 -12.36 -9.51
N LEU A 25 16.07 -11.06 -9.30
CA LEU A 25 16.35 -10.48 -7.99
C LEU A 25 15.04 -10.25 -7.22
N GLY A 26 14.53 -11.32 -6.62
CA GLY A 26 13.60 -11.22 -5.50
C GLY A 26 14.41 -11.02 -4.22
N GLY A 27 14.79 -9.78 -3.93
CA GLY A 27 15.37 -9.41 -2.64
C GLY A 27 14.27 -9.39 -1.58
N VAL A 28 13.93 -10.56 -1.02
CA VAL A 28 13.12 -10.62 0.19
C VAL A 28 13.97 -10.08 1.33
N TYR A 29 13.71 -8.84 1.74
CA TYR A 29 14.04 -8.46 3.10
C TYR A 29 13.17 -9.32 4.00
N GLU A 30 13.74 -10.39 4.55
CA GLU A 30 13.14 -11.07 5.69
C GLU A 30 13.18 -10.08 6.87
N THR A 31 12.12 -9.30 6.98
CA THR A 31 11.66 -8.69 8.22
C THR A 31 11.34 -9.84 9.17
N ARG A 32 12.37 -10.34 9.88
CA ARG A 32 12.21 -11.34 10.93
C ARG A 32 11.47 -10.69 12.09
N GLY A 33 10.15 -10.61 11.95
CA GLY A 33 9.22 -9.85 12.79
C GLY A 33 7.83 -9.64 12.18
N ASP A 34 7.63 -9.86 10.87
CA ASP A 34 6.40 -9.45 10.15
C ASP A 34 5.14 -10.29 10.42
N SER A 35 5.22 -11.37 11.21
CA SER A 35 4.03 -12.13 11.60
C SER A 35 3.03 -11.32 12.45
N LYS A 36 3.41 -10.13 12.94
CA LYS A 36 2.51 -9.21 13.66
C LYS A 36 1.78 -8.21 12.76
N CYS A 37 2.24 -8.01 11.53
CA CYS A 37 1.69 -7.01 10.62
C CYS A 37 0.86 -7.65 9.50
N GLU A 38 0.91 -8.96 9.31
CA GLU A 38 0.08 -9.64 8.30
C GLU A 38 -1.39 -9.74 8.72
N ILE A 39 -2.27 -9.83 7.71
CA ILE A 39 -3.69 -10.14 7.91
C ILE A 39 -3.80 -11.64 8.18
N SER A 40 -4.20 -11.99 9.39
CA SER A 40 -4.43 -13.37 9.80
C SER A 40 -5.93 -13.70 9.74
N LEU A 41 -6.28 -14.61 8.83
CA LEU A 41 -7.64 -15.16 8.77
C LEU A 41 -7.71 -16.36 9.71
N ARG A 42 -8.26 -16.17 10.92
CA ARG A 42 -8.52 -17.29 11.85
C ARG A 42 -9.37 -18.37 11.16
N GLU A 43 -9.20 -19.63 11.52
CA GLU A 43 -10.14 -20.67 11.10
C GLU A 43 -11.55 -20.35 11.63
N THR A 44 -12.57 -20.62 10.81
CA THR A 44 -13.96 -20.26 11.07
C THR A 44 -14.85 -21.32 10.47
N GLU A 45 -15.74 -21.90 11.28
CA GLU A 45 -16.75 -22.85 10.82
C GLU A 45 -17.81 -22.15 9.94
N GLU A 46 -18.57 -22.93 9.18
CA GLU A 46 -19.53 -22.40 8.20
C GLU A 46 -20.64 -21.57 8.86
N GLU A 47 -21.12 -22.03 10.00
CA GLU A 47 -22.23 -21.42 10.73
C GLU A 47 -21.87 -20.06 11.34
N GLU A 48 -20.59 -19.87 11.66
CA GLU A 48 -20.03 -18.63 12.24
C GLU A 48 -19.56 -17.64 11.17
N LEU A 49 -19.47 -18.09 9.92
CA LEU A 49 -18.83 -17.33 8.85
C LEU A 49 -19.48 -15.97 8.62
N GLY A 50 -20.82 -15.91 8.68
CA GLY A 50 -21.57 -14.65 8.57
C GLY A 50 -21.31 -13.66 9.71
N MET A 51 -20.84 -14.11 10.86
CA MET A 51 -20.52 -13.27 12.03
C MET A 51 -19.08 -12.73 11.98
N TRP A 52 -18.17 -13.45 11.33
CA TRP A 52 -16.73 -13.16 11.33
C TRP A 52 -16.34 -11.70 11.03
N PRO A 53 -16.94 -11.00 10.05
CA PRO A 53 -16.60 -9.60 9.80
C PRO A 53 -16.81 -8.68 11.01
N PHE A 54 -17.74 -9.02 11.91
CA PHE A 54 -18.18 -8.16 13.01
C PHE A 54 -17.45 -8.41 14.33
N GLU A 55 -16.65 -9.47 14.44
CA GLU A 55 -15.98 -9.88 15.69
C GLU A 55 -14.89 -8.91 16.12
N ASP A 56 -14.10 -8.43 15.15
CA ASP A 56 -13.01 -7.48 15.35
C ASP A 56 -13.15 -6.35 14.33
N SER A 57 -12.84 -5.12 14.75
CA SER A 57 -12.70 -4.01 13.81
C SER A 57 -11.30 -4.07 13.16
N PRO A 58 -11.20 -4.09 11.82
CA PRO A 58 -9.95 -3.90 11.10
C PRO A 58 -9.13 -2.66 11.57
N ALA A 59 -9.79 -1.65 12.14
CA ALA A 59 -9.16 -0.43 12.63
C ALA A 59 -8.25 -0.62 13.86
N ILE A 60 -8.45 -1.67 14.66
CA ILE A 60 -7.92 -1.74 16.05
C ILE A 60 -6.39 -1.63 16.15
N ASN A 61 -5.66 -2.12 15.15
CA ASN A 61 -4.20 -2.14 15.16
C ASN A 61 -3.56 -1.13 14.20
N ILE A 62 -4.34 -0.39 13.40
CA ILE A 62 -3.78 0.47 12.34
C ILE A 62 -2.77 1.51 12.86
N PRO A 63 -2.92 2.16 14.04
CA PRO A 63 -1.91 3.11 14.52
C PRO A 63 -0.52 2.49 14.73
N ARG A 64 -0.47 1.20 15.06
CA ARG A 64 0.79 0.44 15.18
C ARG A 64 1.38 0.10 13.82
N LEU A 65 0.58 0.20 12.76
CA LEU A 65 0.98 -0.08 11.39
C LEU A 65 1.54 1.15 10.66
N VAL A 66 1.62 2.33 11.27
CA VAL A 66 2.27 3.50 10.64
C VAL A 66 3.79 3.38 10.62
N THR A 67 4.38 2.69 11.61
CA THR A 67 5.82 2.45 11.69
C THR A 67 6.10 0.94 11.61
N ARG A 68 7.14 0.56 10.85
CA ARG A 68 7.73 -0.78 10.86
C ARG A 68 9.10 -0.73 11.51
N THR A 69 9.49 -1.83 12.13
CA THR A 69 10.86 -2.02 12.61
C THR A 69 11.44 -3.22 11.90
N ASP A 70 12.58 -3.05 11.25
CA ASP A 70 13.24 -4.17 10.57
C ASP A 70 14.08 -5.03 11.53
N SER A 71 14.73 -6.06 10.99
CA SER A 71 15.56 -6.99 11.77
C SER A 71 16.81 -6.35 12.37
N THR A 72 17.21 -5.17 11.90
CA THR A 72 18.33 -4.39 12.44
C THR A 72 17.89 -3.42 13.54
N GLY A 73 16.57 -3.27 13.74
CA GLY A 73 16.00 -2.30 14.67
C GLY A 73 15.77 -0.92 14.05
N ALA A 74 16.01 -0.74 12.74
CA ALA A 74 15.73 0.53 12.07
C ALA A 74 14.21 0.71 11.94
N GLU A 75 13.76 1.95 12.16
CA GLU A 75 12.36 2.32 12.06
C GLU A 75 12.05 2.91 10.69
N TRP A 76 10.94 2.47 10.11
CA TRP A 76 10.48 2.86 8.79
C TRP A 76 9.04 3.37 8.86
N ILE A 77 8.75 4.50 8.23
CA ILE A 77 7.39 5.01 8.06
C ILE A 77 6.76 4.37 6.81
N VAL A 78 5.49 3.98 6.93
CA VAL A 78 4.69 3.54 5.77
C VAL A 78 4.38 4.73 4.88
N LEU A 79 4.80 4.63 3.61
CA LEU A 79 4.45 5.54 2.53
C LEU A 79 3.38 4.99 1.58
N HIS A 80 3.17 3.67 1.60
CA HIS A 80 2.06 2.98 0.97
C HIS A 80 1.96 1.59 1.59
N GLU A 81 0.76 1.12 1.90
CA GLU A 81 0.54 -0.29 2.16
C GLU A 81 -0.84 -0.71 1.62
N HIS A 82 -0.84 -1.76 0.80
CA HIS A 82 -2.00 -2.56 0.46
C HIS A 82 -1.75 -3.99 0.92
N ARG A 83 -2.64 -4.54 1.76
CA ARG A 83 -2.62 -5.96 2.13
C ARG A 83 -3.95 -6.60 1.78
N ASN A 84 -3.91 -7.84 1.34
CA ASN A 84 -5.08 -8.64 1.04
C ASN A 84 -4.80 -10.08 1.48
N SER A 85 -5.75 -10.68 2.18
CA SER A 85 -5.76 -12.09 2.52
C SER A 85 -7.11 -12.67 2.16
N THR A 86 -7.12 -13.84 1.54
CA THR A 86 -8.34 -14.46 1.02
C THR A 86 -8.36 -15.93 1.36
N ASP A 87 -9.52 -16.39 1.82
CA ASP A 87 -9.86 -17.80 2.03
C ASP A 87 -10.95 -18.21 1.04
N ARG A 88 -10.84 -19.39 0.46
CA ARG A 88 -11.72 -19.88 -0.62
C ARG A 88 -12.15 -21.32 -0.34
N TYR A 89 -13.36 -21.65 -0.76
CA TYR A 89 -13.80 -23.04 -0.76
C TYR A 89 -12.95 -23.89 -1.71
N SER A 90 -12.66 -25.13 -1.33
CA SER A 90 -11.88 -26.07 -2.14
C SER A 90 -12.58 -26.45 -3.44
N ASP A 91 -13.92 -26.44 -3.45
CA ASP A 91 -14.80 -26.73 -4.58
C ASP A 91 -15.28 -25.47 -5.32
N LYS A 92 -14.49 -24.38 -5.31
CA LYS A 92 -14.85 -23.05 -5.85
C LYS A 92 -15.51 -23.03 -7.24
N ALA A 93 -15.23 -24.00 -8.10
CA ALA A 93 -15.77 -24.05 -9.47
C ALA A 93 -17.28 -24.33 -9.53
N ASN A 94 -17.87 -24.83 -8.44
CA ASN A 94 -19.29 -25.15 -8.34
C ASN A 94 -20.11 -24.05 -7.64
N ARG A 95 -19.51 -22.87 -7.39
CA ARG A 95 -20.09 -21.76 -6.63
C ARG A 95 -19.96 -20.47 -7.44
N ASP A 96 -20.77 -19.47 -7.15
CA ASP A 96 -20.79 -18.20 -7.89
C ASP A 96 -19.40 -17.53 -7.98
N HIS A 97 -18.79 -17.24 -6.83
CA HIS A 97 -17.43 -16.68 -6.76
C HIS A 97 -16.48 -17.50 -5.86
N GLY A 98 -17.02 -18.41 -5.02
CA GLY A 98 -16.25 -19.39 -4.24
C GLY A 98 -15.31 -18.79 -3.19
N LEU A 99 -15.50 -17.51 -2.85
CA LEU A 99 -14.82 -16.86 -1.72
C LEU A 99 -15.49 -17.31 -0.42
N ARG A 100 -14.70 -17.54 0.63
CA ARG A 100 -15.20 -17.85 1.98
C ARG A 100 -15.04 -16.62 2.87
N LYS A 101 -13.82 -16.10 2.96
CA LYS A 101 -13.47 -14.86 3.69
C LYS A 101 -12.48 -14.04 2.88
N GLN A 102 -12.51 -12.74 3.10
CA GLN A 102 -11.48 -11.83 2.64
C GLN A 102 -11.30 -10.74 3.68
N GLU A 103 -10.04 -10.36 3.90
CA GLU A 103 -9.74 -9.07 4.51
C GLU A 103 -8.70 -8.36 3.66
N TRP A 104 -8.98 -7.10 3.35
CA TRP A 104 -8.06 -6.22 2.67
C TRP A 104 -7.94 -4.89 3.40
N ARG A 105 -6.80 -4.20 3.25
CA ARG A 105 -6.61 -2.86 3.79
C ARG A 105 -5.64 -2.02 2.96
N PHE A 106 -5.89 -0.72 2.98
CA PHE A 106 -5.01 0.33 2.51
C PHE A 106 -4.58 1.21 3.69
N LEU A 107 -3.31 1.62 3.70
CA LEU A 107 -2.75 2.66 4.55
C LEU A 107 -1.97 3.63 3.68
N LEU A 108 -2.53 4.83 3.49
CA LEU A 108 -2.13 5.78 2.47
C LEU A 108 -1.83 7.14 3.14
N PRO A 109 -0.55 7.54 3.22
CA PRO A 109 -0.18 8.85 3.73
C PRO A 109 -0.33 9.93 2.67
N VAL A 110 -0.66 11.11 3.18
CA VAL A 110 -0.50 12.37 2.47
C VAL A 110 0.24 13.37 3.36
N PHE A 111 0.99 14.26 2.72
CA PHE A 111 1.59 15.40 3.38
C PHE A 111 0.77 16.65 3.09
N VAL A 112 0.50 17.42 4.14
CA VAL A 112 -0.21 18.70 4.07
C VAL A 112 0.60 19.78 4.78
N ARG A 113 0.32 21.05 4.49
CA ARG A 113 0.90 22.14 5.28
C ARG A 113 0.38 22.04 6.71
N SER A 114 1.20 22.39 7.69
CA SER A 114 0.77 22.35 9.10
C SER A 114 -0.48 23.19 9.37
N GLU A 115 -0.69 24.28 8.63
CA GLU A 115 -1.87 25.15 8.72
C GLU A 115 -3.16 24.51 8.19
N ASP A 116 -3.05 23.58 7.23
CA ASP A 116 -4.20 22.92 6.61
C ASP A 116 -4.61 21.62 7.33
N LYS A 117 -3.78 21.12 8.25
CA LYS A 117 -4.02 19.85 8.98
C LYS A 117 -5.40 19.81 9.63
N ALA A 118 -5.73 20.81 10.43
CA ALA A 118 -6.98 20.83 11.19
C ALA A 118 -8.20 20.83 10.24
N LEU A 119 -8.11 21.63 9.18
CA LEU A 119 -9.15 21.74 8.16
C LEU A 119 -9.45 20.41 7.47
N LEU A 120 -8.40 19.69 7.03
CA LEU A 120 -8.55 18.40 6.37
C LEU A 120 -9.07 17.31 7.32
N LEU A 121 -8.61 17.31 8.58
CA LEU A 121 -9.11 16.39 9.60
C LEU A 121 -10.60 16.63 9.87
N ASP A 122 -11.00 17.87 10.15
CA ASP A 122 -12.40 18.21 10.43
C ASP A 122 -13.31 17.82 9.28
N TYR A 123 -12.90 18.09 8.04
CA TYR A 123 -13.64 17.67 6.85
C TYR A 123 -13.80 16.15 6.77
N THR A 124 -12.70 15.41 6.95
CA THR A 124 -12.73 13.94 6.85
C THR A 124 -13.62 13.34 7.94
N LEU A 125 -13.60 13.93 9.14
CA LEU A 125 -14.41 13.53 10.29
C LEU A 125 -15.89 13.89 10.15
N ASP A 126 -16.22 14.97 9.43
CA ASP A 126 -17.60 15.34 9.09
C ASP A 126 -18.19 14.37 8.06
N LYS A 127 -17.46 14.11 6.97
CA LYS A 127 -17.98 13.29 5.87
C LYS A 127 -18.06 11.80 6.16
N LYS A 128 -17.10 11.27 6.95
CA LYS A 128 -17.00 9.84 7.28
C LYS A 128 -17.19 8.91 6.08
N ASN A 129 -16.65 9.32 4.94
CA ASN A 129 -16.75 8.59 3.68
C ASN A 129 -15.46 8.81 2.90
N ILE A 130 -14.59 7.81 2.94
CA ILE A 130 -13.31 7.84 2.24
C ILE A 130 -13.44 7.09 0.91
N ASN A 131 -13.39 7.84 -0.18
CA ASN A 131 -13.16 7.28 -1.50
C ASN A 131 -11.68 6.96 -1.68
N VAL A 132 -11.28 5.69 -1.49
CA VAL A 132 -9.86 5.26 -1.55
C VAL A 132 -9.15 5.70 -2.83
N ASP A 133 -9.84 5.73 -3.97
CA ASP A 133 -9.26 6.13 -5.26
C ASP A 133 -8.78 7.58 -5.23
N SER A 134 -9.47 8.47 -4.51
CA SER A 134 -9.08 9.88 -4.35
C SER A 134 -7.84 10.07 -3.46
N TRP A 135 -7.49 9.05 -2.66
CA TRP A 135 -6.33 9.06 -1.76
C TRP A 135 -5.19 8.19 -2.26
N THR A 136 -5.41 7.43 -3.33
CA THR A 136 -4.43 6.49 -3.85
C THR A 136 -3.24 7.26 -4.42
N THR A 137 -2.07 6.68 -4.21
CA THR A 137 -0.80 7.12 -4.79
C THR A 137 -0.96 7.44 -6.27
N ARG A 138 -0.48 8.62 -6.70
CA ARG A 138 -0.46 9.02 -8.11
C ARG A 138 0.25 7.97 -8.96
N ASP A 139 -0.24 7.76 -10.17
CA ASP A 139 0.29 6.76 -11.09
C ASP A 139 0.80 7.37 -12.41
N LEU A 140 1.70 6.64 -13.06
CA LEU A 140 2.14 6.91 -14.42
C LEU A 140 2.31 5.59 -15.14
N THR A 141 1.67 5.51 -16.30
CA THR A 141 1.76 4.38 -17.21
C THR A 141 2.51 4.83 -18.47
N ASP A 142 3.56 4.10 -18.84
CA ASP A 142 4.25 4.17 -20.14
C ASP A 142 4.92 5.52 -20.54
N ALA A 143 5.18 6.42 -19.60
CA ALA A 143 5.66 7.77 -19.95
C ALA A 143 7.13 8.10 -19.60
N GLY A 144 7.75 7.41 -18.66
CA GLY A 144 9.12 7.72 -18.21
C GLY A 144 9.92 6.47 -17.88
N PHE A 145 11.24 6.48 -18.14
CA PHE A 145 12.09 5.37 -17.69
C PHE A 145 12.25 5.43 -16.18
N LEU A 146 12.01 4.28 -15.52
CA LEU A 146 11.96 4.13 -14.06
C LEU A 146 13.06 4.89 -13.30
N ARG A 147 14.32 4.77 -13.74
CA ARG A 147 15.49 5.32 -13.03
C ARG A 147 15.73 6.82 -13.27
N GLU A 148 14.90 7.42 -14.10
CA GLU A 148 14.95 8.85 -14.40
C GLU A 148 13.99 9.65 -13.51
N ALA A 149 13.18 8.96 -12.70
CA ALA A 149 12.13 9.57 -11.88
C ALA A 149 12.61 10.79 -11.07
N PRO A 150 13.73 10.76 -10.33
CA PRO A 150 14.10 11.89 -9.47
C PRO A 150 14.67 13.12 -10.18
N TRP A 151 14.96 13.06 -11.49
CA TRP A 151 15.75 14.12 -12.14
C TRP A 151 15.31 14.50 -13.55
N ARG A 152 14.51 13.68 -14.23
CA ARG A 152 14.05 14.00 -15.59
C ARG A 152 12.70 14.69 -15.56
N SER A 153 12.56 15.71 -16.40
CA SER A 153 11.35 16.54 -16.51
C SER A 153 10.15 15.82 -17.15
N THR A 154 10.33 14.60 -17.68
CA THR A 154 9.23 13.74 -18.12
C THR A 154 8.43 13.18 -16.94
N TRP A 155 8.97 13.28 -15.73
CA TRP A 155 8.30 12.91 -14.49
C TRP A 155 7.72 14.14 -13.82
N GLU A 156 6.58 13.99 -13.17
CA GLU A 156 5.96 15.06 -12.42
C GLU A 156 6.79 15.41 -11.18
N GLN A 157 7.47 16.56 -11.23
CA GLN A 157 8.27 17.09 -10.12
C GLN A 157 7.48 18.04 -9.21
N ALA A 158 6.19 18.25 -9.48
CA ALA A 158 5.35 19.08 -8.63
C ALA A 158 5.07 18.35 -7.30
N GLN A 159 5.38 19.02 -6.19
CA GLN A 159 5.05 18.52 -4.87
C GLN A 159 3.54 18.51 -4.62
N TRP A 160 2.84 19.54 -5.08
CA TRP A 160 1.46 19.81 -4.70
C TRP A 160 0.46 19.31 -5.75
N SER A 161 -0.57 18.66 -5.25
CA SER A 161 -1.80 18.32 -5.95
C SER A 161 -2.94 19.12 -5.35
N SER A 162 -3.54 20.04 -6.10
CA SER A 162 -4.78 20.66 -5.65
C SER A 162 -5.91 19.65 -5.81
N GLN A 163 -6.50 19.23 -4.70
CA GLN A 163 -7.63 18.30 -4.65
C GLN A 163 -8.89 19.03 -4.25
N TYR A 164 -9.98 18.82 -4.97
CA TYR A 164 -11.27 19.42 -4.64
C TYR A 164 -12.04 18.52 -3.67
N PHE A 165 -12.36 19.09 -2.52
CA PHE A 165 -13.22 18.49 -1.51
C PHE A 165 -14.57 19.21 -1.50
N HIS A 166 -15.67 18.47 -1.67
CA HIS A 166 -17.01 19.04 -1.65
C HIS A 166 -17.24 19.84 -0.35
N ASP A 167 -17.88 21.00 -0.39
CA ASP A 167 -18.05 21.95 0.75
C ASP A 167 -16.77 22.61 1.29
N LEU A 168 -15.60 22.01 1.09
CA LEU A 168 -14.32 22.52 1.60
C LEU A 168 -13.55 23.35 0.56
N GLY A 169 -13.68 23.02 -0.73
CA GLY A 169 -12.93 23.64 -1.81
C GLY A 169 -11.63 22.91 -2.13
N GLU A 170 -10.68 23.62 -2.75
CA GLU A 170 -9.38 23.07 -3.12
C GLU A 170 -8.43 23.06 -1.92
N VAL A 171 -7.80 21.91 -1.67
CA VAL A 171 -6.74 21.73 -0.67
C VAL A 171 -5.53 21.14 -1.37
N ASP A 172 -4.35 21.72 -1.11
CA ASP A 172 -3.09 21.21 -1.65
C ASP A 172 -2.61 20.00 -0.83
N ILE A 173 -2.44 18.88 -1.52
CA ILE A 173 -2.01 17.61 -0.96
C ILE A 173 -0.74 17.15 -1.68
N ALA A 174 0.26 16.73 -0.92
CA ALA A 174 1.47 16.13 -1.45
C ALA A 174 1.47 14.62 -1.20
N TYR A 175 1.48 13.84 -2.28
CA TYR A 175 1.56 12.38 -2.22
C TYR A 175 3.03 11.96 -2.14
N PRO A 176 3.46 11.21 -1.10
CA PRO A 176 4.86 10.89 -0.88
C PRO A 176 5.36 9.67 -1.67
N SER A 177 4.43 8.90 -2.26
CA SER A 177 4.71 7.78 -3.13
C SER A 177 4.23 8.04 -4.55
N PHE A 178 4.66 7.18 -5.47
CA PHE A 178 4.25 7.22 -6.86
C PHE A 178 4.20 5.80 -7.44
N PHE A 179 3.11 5.41 -8.08
CA PHE A 179 2.95 4.09 -8.70
C PHE A 179 3.41 4.14 -10.16
N TYR A 180 4.35 3.29 -10.52
CA TYR A 180 4.86 3.18 -11.88
C TYR A 180 4.34 1.90 -12.52
N GLN A 181 3.86 2.01 -13.75
CA GLN A 181 3.47 0.89 -14.59
C GLN A 181 4.11 0.99 -15.98
N TRP A 182 4.55 -0.16 -16.48
CA TRP A 182 5.02 -0.35 -17.85
C TRP A 182 4.27 -1.52 -18.45
N GLU A 183 3.50 -1.28 -19.51
CA GLU A 183 2.64 -2.30 -20.09
C GLU A 183 3.43 -3.35 -20.87
N SER A 184 2.95 -4.60 -20.78
CA SER A 184 3.62 -5.77 -21.35
C SER A 184 3.76 -5.74 -22.87
N HIS A 185 2.93 -4.96 -23.56
CA HIS A 185 2.90 -4.91 -25.02
C HIS A 185 3.84 -3.87 -25.63
N LEU A 186 4.48 -3.03 -24.80
CA LEU A 186 5.39 -1.98 -25.25
C LEU A 186 6.86 -2.39 -25.27
N ASP A 187 7.23 -3.47 -24.57
CA ASP A 187 8.60 -3.94 -24.50
C ASP A 187 8.67 -5.48 -24.55
N ALA A 188 9.19 -6.01 -25.65
CA ALA A 188 9.34 -7.45 -25.87
C ALA A 188 10.29 -8.13 -24.86
N SER A 189 11.15 -7.36 -24.18
CA SER A 189 12.01 -7.85 -23.10
C SER A 189 11.28 -7.97 -21.76
N LEU A 190 10.11 -7.33 -21.61
CA LEU A 190 9.26 -7.34 -20.42
C LEU A 190 7.87 -7.92 -20.77
N PRO A 191 7.76 -9.23 -21.06
CA PRO A 191 6.51 -9.83 -21.54
C PRO A 191 5.35 -9.79 -20.52
N GLN A 192 5.63 -9.44 -19.26
CA GLN A 192 4.62 -9.25 -18.21
C GLN A 192 4.49 -7.78 -17.78
N GLY A 193 5.16 -6.87 -18.49
CA GLY A 193 5.30 -5.49 -18.07
C GLY A 193 6.21 -5.35 -16.85
N ALA A 194 6.18 -4.17 -16.24
CA ALA A 194 6.82 -3.88 -14.97
C ALA A 194 5.92 -2.98 -14.12
N GLN A 195 6.02 -3.12 -12.80
CA GLN A 195 5.36 -2.24 -11.86
C GLN A 195 6.27 -2.01 -10.66
N ALA A 196 6.22 -0.82 -10.08
CA ALA A 196 6.97 -0.48 -8.87
C ALA A 196 6.27 0.67 -8.12
N ILE A 197 6.38 0.68 -6.80
CA ILE A 197 6.05 1.87 -6.01
C ILE A 197 7.35 2.61 -5.76
N LEU A 198 7.39 3.89 -6.09
CA LEU A 198 8.54 4.77 -5.95
C LEU A 198 8.26 5.77 -4.84
N PRO A 199 9.29 6.38 -4.23
CA PRO A 199 9.11 7.68 -3.62
C PRO A 199 8.63 8.64 -4.71
N ALA A 200 7.78 9.59 -4.35
CA ALA A 200 7.35 10.61 -5.30
C ALA A 200 8.58 11.30 -5.92
N PRO A 201 8.61 11.55 -7.25
CA PRO A 201 9.76 12.15 -7.91
C PRO A 201 10.30 13.40 -7.20
N TRP A 202 9.38 14.30 -6.82
CA TRP A 202 9.68 15.52 -6.07
C TRP A 202 10.31 15.21 -4.71
N LEU A 203 9.82 14.19 -4.00
CA LEU A 203 10.33 13.82 -2.67
C LEU A 203 11.72 13.21 -2.78
N ALA A 204 11.92 12.30 -3.73
CA ALA A 204 13.23 11.72 -4.01
C ALA A 204 14.26 12.80 -4.38
N HIS A 205 13.87 13.76 -5.23
CA HIS A 205 14.70 14.89 -5.60
C HIS A 205 15.11 15.73 -4.39
N ARG A 206 14.14 16.15 -3.56
CA ARG A 206 14.38 17.01 -2.39
C ARG A 206 15.23 16.32 -1.33
N LEU A 207 15.05 15.02 -1.12
CA LEU A 207 15.84 14.22 -0.18
C LEU A 207 17.19 13.76 -0.76
N GLY A 208 17.52 14.12 -2.01
CA GLY A 208 18.77 13.70 -2.66
C GLY A 208 18.89 12.19 -2.85
N LEU A 209 17.75 11.50 -2.99
CA LEU A 209 17.68 10.05 -3.16
C LEU A 209 17.88 9.67 -4.63
N THR A 210 18.58 8.55 -4.84
CA THR A 210 18.79 7.99 -6.18
C THR A 210 18.36 6.52 -6.21
N PRO A 211 17.87 6.01 -7.36
CA PRO A 211 17.51 4.60 -7.48
C PRO A 211 18.72 3.71 -7.23
N HIS A 212 18.53 2.63 -6.48
CA HIS A 212 19.59 1.65 -6.26
C HIS A 212 19.99 0.99 -7.59
N ARG A 213 21.29 0.77 -7.79
CA ARG A 213 21.84 0.33 -9.09
C ARG A 213 21.37 -1.05 -9.51
N GLU A 214 21.10 -1.93 -8.57
CA GLU A 214 20.77 -3.34 -8.83
C GLU A 214 19.35 -3.70 -8.38
N ASN A 215 18.67 -2.80 -7.67
CA ASN A 215 17.37 -3.07 -7.09
C ASN A 215 16.42 -1.92 -7.41
N ALA A 216 15.41 -2.18 -8.24
CA ALA A 216 14.44 -1.19 -8.67
C ALA A 216 13.51 -0.74 -7.54
N ASP A 217 13.37 -1.55 -6.49
CA ASP A 217 12.50 -1.29 -5.36
C ASP A 217 13.15 -0.43 -4.26
N GLN A 218 14.35 0.11 -4.52
CA GLN A 218 15.12 0.79 -3.50
C GLN A 218 15.67 2.12 -3.97
N TYR A 219 15.69 3.06 -3.03
CA TYR A 219 16.41 4.32 -3.21
C TYR A 219 17.40 4.51 -2.08
N VAL A 220 18.57 5.03 -2.45
CA VAL A 220 19.70 5.27 -1.57
C VAL A 220 20.03 6.75 -1.47
N ASP A 221 20.59 7.13 -0.33
CA ASP A 221 21.21 8.45 -0.14
C ASP A 221 22.61 8.52 -0.80
N GLN A 222 23.27 9.67 -0.67
CA GLN A 222 24.63 9.89 -1.21
C GLN A 222 25.69 8.97 -0.59
N ALA A 223 25.48 8.46 0.61
CA ALA A 223 26.36 7.49 1.26
C ALA A 223 26.09 6.05 0.79
N GLY A 224 25.07 5.84 -0.04
CA GLY A 224 24.65 4.53 -0.51
C GLY A 224 23.78 3.77 0.47
N ALA A 225 23.31 4.42 1.55
CA ALA A 225 22.40 3.78 2.51
C ALA A 225 20.97 3.79 1.95
N VAL A 226 20.28 2.65 2.05
CA VAL A 226 18.88 2.52 1.63
C VAL A 226 18.00 3.37 2.54
N ARG A 227 17.25 4.30 1.95
CA ARG A 227 16.30 5.18 2.66
C ARG A 227 14.86 4.96 2.26
N PHE A 228 14.62 4.25 1.17
CA PHE A 228 13.30 3.84 0.73
C PHE A 228 13.36 2.40 0.23
N ALA A 229 12.34 1.62 0.55
CA ALA A 229 12.15 0.28 0.04
C ALA A 229 10.67 0.02 -0.28
N SER A 230 10.41 -0.55 -1.45
CA SER A 230 9.09 -1.01 -1.88
C SER A 230 9.07 -2.51 -2.12
N GLY A 231 7.88 -3.05 -2.37
CA GLY A 231 7.76 -4.43 -2.81
C GLY A 231 6.32 -4.90 -2.94
N ARG A 232 6.21 -6.18 -3.29
CA ARG A 232 4.95 -6.93 -3.31
C ARG A 232 4.76 -7.67 -2.00
N SER A 233 3.52 -7.77 -1.58
CA SER A 233 3.07 -8.59 -0.45
C SER A 233 2.28 -9.80 -0.98
N PRO A 234 2.00 -10.83 -0.15
CA PRO A 234 1.16 -11.95 -0.57
C PRO A 234 -0.17 -11.50 -1.22
N GLY A 235 -0.67 -12.32 -2.14
CA GLY A 235 -1.82 -11.96 -2.97
C GLY A 235 -1.49 -10.84 -3.96
N ASP A 236 -2.33 -9.82 -4.03
CA ASP A 236 -2.15 -8.60 -4.81
C ASP A 236 -1.64 -7.42 -3.96
N GLY A 237 -1.17 -7.69 -2.73
CA GLY A 237 -0.65 -6.68 -1.82
C GLY A 237 0.64 -6.00 -2.31
N SER A 238 0.89 -4.81 -1.79
CA SER A 238 2.07 -4.00 -2.09
C SER A 238 2.43 -3.09 -0.93
N HIS A 239 3.68 -2.64 -0.84
CA HIS A 239 4.13 -1.76 0.22
C HIS A 239 5.24 -0.82 -0.26
N ALA A 240 5.37 0.31 0.43
CA ALA A 240 6.50 1.21 0.37
C ALA A 240 6.77 1.79 1.76
N TYR A 241 8.03 1.79 2.14
CA TYR A 241 8.52 2.28 3.41
C TYR A 241 9.67 3.26 3.18
N MET A 242 9.77 4.27 4.04
CA MET A 242 10.88 5.22 4.06
C MET A 242 11.45 5.35 5.46
N ASP A 243 12.74 5.61 5.56
CA ASP A 243 13.44 5.86 6.82
C ASP A 243 12.67 6.89 7.66
N LYS A 244 12.30 6.50 8.89
CA LYS A 244 11.44 7.32 9.76
C LYS A 244 12.09 8.65 10.12
N GLN A 245 13.38 8.65 10.45
CA GLN A 245 14.10 9.85 10.87
C GLN A 245 14.21 10.84 9.71
N LEU A 246 14.46 10.32 8.50
CA LEU A 246 14.51 11.13 7.29
C LEU A 246 13.18 11.82 7.00
N VAL A 247 12.06 11.09 7.09
CA VAL A 247 10.71 11.66 6.88
C VAL A 247 10.39 12.67 7.96
N GLU A 248 10.63 12.36 9.23
CA GLU A 248 10.32 13.27 10.35
C GLU A 248 11.11 14.58 10.25
N ALA A 249 12.41 14.51 9.94
CA ALA A 249 13.23 15.70 9.73
C ALA A 249 12.73 16.54 8.55
N PHE A 250 12.35 15.90 7.44
CA PHE A 250 11.81 16.58 6.28
C PHE A 250 10.48 17.29 6.58
N LEU A 251 9.56 16.63 7.28
CA LEU A 251 8.28 17.22 7.66
C LEU A 251 8.46 18.43 8.59
N GLU A 252 9.39 18.35 9.54
CA GLU A 252 9.71 19.46 10.44
C GLU A 252 10.32 20.65 9.70
N GLU A 253 11.32 20.41 8.84
CA GLU A 253 11.99 21.45 8.04
C GLU A 253 11.01 22.19 7.13
N GLU A 254 10.11 21.45 6.48
CA GLU A 254 9.18 21.98 5.49
C GLU A 254 7.84 22.47 6.09
N LYS A 255 7.68 22.38 7.42
CA LYS A 255 6.41 22.70 8.12
C LYS A 255 5.22 21.96 7.53
N LEU A 256 5.42 20.65 7.38
CA LEU A 256 4.45 19.71 6.88
C LEU A 256 3.96 18.79 7.99
N GLU A 257 2.77 18.27 7.80
CA GLU A 257 2.17 17.25 8.65
C GLU A 257 1.83 16.04 7.79
N CYS A 258 2.00 14.85 8.35
CA CYS A 258 1.59 13.62 7.69
C CYS A 258 0.28 13.11 8.29
N ILE A 259 -0.69 12.89 7.41
CA ILE A 259 -1.98 12.27 7.73
C ILE A 259 -2.04 10.96 6.97
N TRP A 260 -2.24 9.85 7.67
CA TRP A 260 -2.53 8.57 7.04
C TRP A 260 -4.02 8.35 7.00
N VAL A 261 -4.54 8.11 5.81
CA VAL A 261 -5.87 7.59 5.59
C VAL A 261 -5.78 6.06 5.56
N PHE A 262 -6.72 5.39 6.21
CA PHE A 262 -6.85 3.95 6.07
C PHE A 262 -8.27 3.57 5.67
N VAL A 263 -8.34 2.51 4.87
CA VAL A 263 -9.58 1.86 4.46
C VAL A 263 -9.35 0.38 4.54
N ALA A 264 -10.18 -0.33 5.27
CA ALA A 264 -10.08 -1.77 5.43
C ALA A 264 -11.46 -2.40 5.37
N GLU A 265 -11.52 -3.65 4.97
CA GLU A 265 -12.77 -4.39 4.90
C GLU A 265 -12.54 -5.84 5.24
N ARG A 266 -13.46 -6.39 6.03
CA ARG A 266 -13.67 -7.82 6.20
C ARG A 266 -14.95 -8.21 5.52
N SER A 267 -14.89 -9.23 4.68
CA SER A 267 -16.04 -9.76 3.96
C SER A 267 -16.10 -11.28 4.10
N ALA A 268 -17.30 -11.80 4.29
CA ALA A 268 -17.58 -13.22 4.41
C ALA A 268 -18.75 -13.61 3.50
N TRP A 269 -18.66 -14.82 2.95
CA TRP A 269 -19.65 -15.37 2.02
C TRP A 269 -19.96 -16.83 2.39
N PRO A 270 -20.87 -17.06 3.37
CA PRO A 270 -21.42 -18.39 3.63
C PRO A 270 -21.97 -19.02 2.35
N GLY A 271 -21.60 -20.28 2.10
CA GLY A 271 -21.92 -20.98 0.87
C GLY A 271 -21.13 -20.55 -0.36
N GLY A 272 -20.28 -19.52 -0.28
CA GLY A 272 -19.50 -19.01 -1.42
C GLY A 272 -20.30 -18.22 -2.45
N GLU A 273 -21.43 -17.67 -2.02
CA GLU A 273 -22.42 -16.92 -2.79
C GLU A 273 -22.77 -15.61 -2.08
N ASN A 274 -23.48 -14.71 -2.78
CA ASN A 274 -23.80 -13.37 -2.25
C ASN A 274 -25.07 -13.31 -1.38
N ASP A 275 -25.89 -14.37 -1.37
CA ASP A 275 -27.20 -14.38 -0.72
C ASP A 275 -27.11 -14.26 0.80
N HIS A 276 -26.00 -14.74 1.37
CA HIS A 276 -25.73 -14.73 2.80
C HIS A 276 -24.49 -13.90 3.16
N ALA A 277 -24.03 -13.03 2.26
CA ALA A 277 -22.81 -12.27 2.48
C ALA A 277 -22.91 -11.30 3.67
N SER A 278 -21.79 -11.06 4.33
CA SER A 278 -21.64 -10.02 5.34
C SER A 278 -20.31 -9.30 5.22
N ARG A 279 -20.28 -8.05 5.66
CA ARG A 279 -19.15 -7.14 5.51
C ARG A 279 -19.09 -6.17 6.68
N ARG A 280 -17.87 -5.91 7.17
CA ARG A 280 -17.52 -4.71 7.93
C ARG A 280 -16.46 -3.94 7.15
N ARG A 281 -16.75 -2.68 6.82
CA ARG A 281 -15.74 -1.75 6.32
C ARG A 281 -15.36 -0.77 7.42
N SER A 282 -14.06 -0.63 7.67
CA SER A 282 -13.52 0.33 8.60
C SER A 282 -12.73 1.39 7.84
N GLU A 283 -12.99 2.64 8.14
CA GLU A 283 -12.27 3.78 7.58
C GLU A 283 -11.77 4.68 8.70
N GLY A 284 -10.75 5.48 8.41
CA GLY A 284 -10.32 6.49 9.36
C GLY A 284 -9.06 7.22 8.97
N VAL A 285 -8.65 8.11 9.88
CA VAL A 285 -7.47 8.95 9.77
C VAL A 285 -6.57 8.78 10.98
N ILE A 286 -5.27 8.81 10.73
CA ILE A 286 -4.21 8.74 11.74
C ILE A 286 -3.28 9.93 11.52
N TRP A 287 -2.90 10.59 12.60
CA TRP A 287 -1.97 11.71 12.55
C TRP A 287 -1.12 11.75 13.82
N ARG A 288 -0.07 12.56 13.79
CA ARG A 288 0.75 12.81 14.98
C ARG A 288 0.28 14.07 15.69
N GLU A 289 0.14 13.98 17.00
CA GLU A 289 -0.13 15.10 17.90
C GLU A 289 0.66 14.91 19.19
N ASP A 290 1.44 15.93 19.57
CA ASP A 290 2.31 15.91 20.75
C ASP A 290 3.21 14.66 20.84
N GLY A 291 3.79 14.26 19.72
CA GLY A 291 4.66 13.08 19.61
C GLY A 291 3.93 11.73 19.70
N LYS A 292 2.60 11.71 19.74
CA LYS A 292 1.78 10.49 19.81
C LYS A 292 0.94 10.32 18.56
N MET A 293 0.76 9.06 18.13
CA MET A 293 -0.22 8.74 17.09
C MET A 293 -1.63 8.85 17.66
N LYS A 294 -2.46 9.65 17.00
CA LYS A 294 -3.91 9.76 17.22
C LYS A 294 -4.62 9.09 16.07
N MET A 295 -5.80 8.55 16.35
CA MET A 295 -6.65 7.94 15.34
C MET A 295 -8.10 8.24 15.65
N VAL A 296 -8.87 8.46 14.59
CA VAL A 296 -10.32 8.33 14.61
C VAL A 296 -10.73 7.39 13.48
N SER A 297 -11.67 6.50 13.78
CA SER A 297 -12.18 5.52 12.83
C SER A 297 -13.69 5.37 12.99
N TRP A 298 -14.32 4.85 11.95
CA TRP A 298 -15.72 4.46 11.93
C TRP A 298 -15.90 3.18 11.13
N ASP A 299 -16.96 2.44 11.45
CA ASP A 299 -17.31 1.18 10.81
C ASP A 299 -18.64 1.34 10.06
N ASP A 300 -18.74 0.68 8.90
CA ASP A 300 -19.93 0.50 8.08
C ASP A 300 -20.19 -1.00 7.94
N ASP A 301 -21.24 -1.46 8.63
CA ASP A 301 -21.60 -2.87 8.73
C ASP A 301 -22.78 -3.18 7.80
N TRP A 302 -22.66 -4.29 7.07
CA TRP A 302 -23.65 -4.70 6.09
C TRP A 302 -23.78 -6.22 6.04
N ALA A 303 -25.01 -6.73 5.85
CA ALA A 303 -25.26 -8.15 5.70
C ALA A 303 -26.49 -8.45 4.83
N ARG A 304 -26.59 -9.68 4.34
CA ARG A 304 -27.74 -10.23 3.61
C ARG A 304 -28.15 -11.60 4.13
N GLY A 305 -29.40 -11.96 3.83
CA GLY A 305 -29.99 -13.27 4.16
C GLY A 305 -29.80 -13.63 5.63
N ASP A 306 -29.43 -14.88 5.89
CA ASP A 306 -29.16 -15.41 7.23
C ASP A 306 -28.09 -14.65 8.02
N SER A 307 -27.21 -13.90 7.36
CA SER A 307 -26.18 -13.10 8.05
C SER A 307 -26.73 -11.82 8.68
N LEU A 308 -27.95 -11.39 8.34
CA LEU A 308 -28.62 -10.24 8.95
C LEU A 308 -28.74 -10.36 10.47
N LYS A 309 -28.84 -11.59 11.00
CA LYS A 309 -28.94 -11.84 12.44
C LYS A 309 -27.66 -11.48 13.22
N TYR A 310 -26.54 -11.24 12.51
CA TYR A 310 -25.25 -10.92 13.10
C TYR A 310 -24.92 -9.41 13.06
N LEU A 311 -25.76 -8.58 12.44
CA LEU A 311 -25.54 -7.13 12.45
C LEU A 311 -25.56 -6.60 13.89
N PRO A 312 -24.59 -5.77 14.29
CA PRO A 312 -24.60 -5.13 15.58
C PRO A 312 -25.86 -4.28 15.80
N ILE A 313 -26.31 -4.20 17.04
CA ILE A 313 -27.49 -3.39 17.40
C ILE A 313 -27.17 -1.92 17.10
N GLY A 314 -27.89 -1.33 16.14
CA GLY A 314 -27.72 0.06 15.73
C GLY A 314 -26.89 0.28 14.46
N ALA A 315 -26.50 -0.81 13.77
CA ALA A 315 -26.05 -0.77 12.37
C ALA A 315 -27.20 -0.44 11.41
#